data_AF-A0A0R2BZ95-F1
#
_entry.id   AF-A0A0R2BZ95-F1
#
_cell.length_a   1.000
_cell.length_b   1.000
_cell.length_c   1.000
_cell.angle_alpha   90.00
_cell.angle_beta   90.00
_cell.angle_gamma   90.00
#
_symmetry.space_group_name_H-M   'P 1'
#
loop_
_entity.id
_entity.type
_entity.pdbx_description
1 polymer ?
#
loop_
_entity_poly.entity_id
_entity_poly.type
_entity_poly.pdbx_seq_one_letter_code
_entity_poly.pdbx_strand_id
1 'polypeptide(L)' 'MTDKIVELTQLKKRFNYDFDIEVDGGINDKTGKSCLDAGANILVAGSYIFSARNITEQINKLRVLN' A
#
# COMPACT_ATOMS: atom_id res chain seq x y z
N MET A 1 2.87 10.51 -3.78
CA MET A 1 2.82 9.40 -2.81
C MET A 1 3.86 8.34 -3.18
N THR A 2 3.78 7.79 -4.39
CA THR A 2 4.67 6.74 -4.90
C THR A 2 6.15 7.13 -4.98
N ASP A 3 6.49 8.38 -5.31
CA ASP A 3 7.89 8.80 -5.49
C ASP A 3 8.74 8.58 -4.23
N LYS A 4 8.17 8.85 -3.05
CA LYS A 4 8.84 8.63 -1.75
C LYS A 4 9.04 7.13 -1.47
N ILE A 5 8.10 6.29 -1.89
CA ILE A 5 8.17 4.83 -1.73
C ILE A 5 9.30 4.28 -2.64
N VAL A 6 9.39 4.80 -3.87
CA VAL A 6 10.49 4.45 -4.79
C VAL A 6 11.84 4.86 -4.22
N GLU A 7 11.95 6.07 -3.68
CA GLU A 7 13.17 6.55 -3.02
C GLU A 7 13.58 5.65 -1.84
N LEU A 8 12.65 5.34 -0.93
CA LEU A 8 12.92 4.43 0.19
C LEU A 8 13.30 3.02 -0.27
N THR A 9 12.66 2.50 -1.31
CA THR A 9 12.98 1.19 -1.90
C THR A 9 14.40 1.18 -2.47
N GLN A 10 14.83 2.26 -3.12
CA GLN A 10 16.19 2.42 -3.62
C GLN A 10 17.20 2.50 -2.48
N LEU A 11 16.91 3.25 -1.42
CA LEU A 11 17.76 3.35 -0.23
C LEU A 11 17.88 2.00 0.48
N LYS A 12 16.76 1.28 0.67
CA LYS A 12 16.73 -0.06 1.26
C LYS A 12 17.68 -1.01 0.52
N LYS A 13 17.60 -1.03 -0.81
CA LYS A 13 18.47 -1.85 -1.67
C LYS A 13 19.93 -1.40 -1.62
N ARG A 14 20.19 -0.09 -1.73
CA ARG A 14 21.54 0.47 -1.81
C ARG A 14 22.37 0.22 -0.56
N PHE A 15 21.73 0.30 0.62
CA PHE A 15 22.41 0.19 1.90
C PHE A 15 22.17 -1.15 2.60
N ASN A 16 21.46 -2.07 1.94
CA ASN A 16 21.08 -3.37 2.51
C ASN A 16 20.37 -3.23 3.86
N TYR A 17 19.46 -2.26 3.95
CA TYR A 17 18.64 -2.07 5.16
C TYR A 17 17.50 -3.06 5.21
N ASP A 18 17.05 -3.36 6.43
CA ASP A 18 15.90 -4.22 6.68
C ASP A 18 14.82 -3.46 7.45
N PHE A 19 13.81 -2.99 6.72
CA PHE A 19 12.61 -2.34 7.25
C PHE A 19 11.43 -2.49 6.30
N ASP A 20 10.21 -2.49 6.82
CA ASP A 20 9.00 -2.45 6.02
C ASP A 20 8.66 -1.02 5.55
N ILE A 21 8.01 -0.91 4.40
CA ILE A 21 7.45 0.34 3.90
C ILE A 21 5.93 0.26 4.00
N GLU A 22 5.39 0.94 5.00
CA GLU A 22 3.96 1.09 5.23
C GLU A 22 3.43 2.40 4.62
N VAL A 23 2.23 2.33 4.03
CA VAL A 23 1.48 3.53 3.59
C VAL A 23 0.14 3.58 4.31
N ASP A 24 -0.05 4.64 5.10
CA ASP A 24 -1.31 4.98 5.76
C ASP A 24 -1.96 6.21 5.11
N GLY A 25 -3.29 6.17 5.01
CA GLY A 25 -4.11 7.22 4.43
C GLY A 25 -4.31 7.09 2.91
N GLY A 26 -5.57 7.22 2.48
CA GLY A 26 -5.91 7.26 1.05
C GLY A 26 -5.79 5.94 0.29
N ILE A 27 -5.66 4.80 0.98
CA ILE A 27 -5.58 3.47 0.36
C ILE A 27 -6.95 2.99 -0.14
N ASN A 28 -7.00 2.58 -1.39
CA ASN A 28 -8.09 1.86 -2.08
C ASN A 28 -7.49 0.85 -3.08
N ASP A 29 -8.32 0.20 -3.90
CA ASP A 29 -7.91 -0.78 -4.91
C ASP A 29 -6.97 -0.22 -5.99
N LYS A 30 -7.00 1.09 -6.26
CA LYS A 30 -6.13 1.75 -7.22
C LYS A 30 -4.84 2.26 -6.58
N THR A 31 -4.98 3.04 -5.51
CA THR A 31 -3.85 3.65 -4.81
C THR A 31 -3.01 2.60 -4.08
N GLY A 32 -3.64 1.56 -3.54
CA GLY A 32 -2.95 0.41 -2.95
C GLY A 32 -2.08 -0.31 -3.96
N LYS A 33 -2.60 -0.58 -5.18
CA LYS A 33 -1.80 -1.17 -6.26
C LYS A 33 -0.60 -0.31 -6.62
N SER A 34 -0.80 1.00 -6.80
CA SER A 34 0.31 1.92 -7.08
C SER A 34 1.36 1.97 -5.97
N CYS A 35 0.97 1.84 -4.70
CA CYS A 35 1.91 1.76 -3.58
C CYS A 35 2.72 0.46 -3.59
N LEU A 36 2.08 -0.68 -3.84
CA LEU A 36 2.77 -1.98 -3.97
C LEU A 36 3.77 -1.96 -5.14
N ASP A 37 3.34 -1.45 -6.30
CA ASP A 37 4.20 -1.30 -7.48
C ASP A 37 5.41 -0.39 -7.23
N ALA A 38 5.24 0.61 -6.36
CA ALA A 38 6.32 1.52 -5.96
C ALA A 38 7.29 0.90 -4.93
N GLY A 39 6.94 -0.24 -4.33
CA GLY A 39 7.78 -0.99 -3.38
C GLY A 39 7.29 -0.99 -1.93
N ALA A 40 6.09 -0.48 -1.64
CA ALA A 40 5.46 -0.68 -0.34
C ALA A 40 5.09 -2.15 -0.16
N ASN A 41 5.08 -2.62 1.07
CA ASN A 41 4.69 -3.99 1.40
C ASN A 41 3.63 -4.07 2.51
N ILE A 42 3.30 -2.95 3.14
CA ILE A 42 2.20 -2.84 4.10
C ILE A 42 1.29 -1.69 3.67
N LEU A 43 -0.02 -1.94 3.66
CA LEU A 43 -1.04 -0.95 3.34
C LEU A 43 -2.03 -0.83 4.49
N VAL A 44 -2.35 0.39 4.91
CA VAL A 44 -3.37 0.67 5.93
C VAL A 44 -4.60 1.28 5.26
N ALA A 45 -5.72 0.55 5.28
CA ALA A 45 -6.97 0.96 4.67
C ALA A 45 -8.08 1.07 5.73
N GLY A 46 -8.39 2.30 6.14
CA GLY A 46 -9.48 2.60 7.08
C GLY A 46 -10.79 2.91 6.35
N SER A 47 -10.97 4.17 5.96
CA SER A 47 -12.24 4.70 5.41
C SER A 47 -12.73 3.94 4.17
N TYR A 48 -11.83 3.49 3.30
CA TYR A 48 -12.20 2.69 2.12
C TYR A 48 -12.96 1.40 2.48
N ILE A 49 -12.56 0.75 3.58
CA ILE A 49 -13.21 -0.46 4.08
C ILE A 49 -14.48 -0.09 4.85
N PHE A 50 -14.35 0.75 5.88
CA PHE A 50 -15.41 0.94 6.87
C PHE A 50 -16.53 1.90 6.44
N SER A 51 -16.33 2.72 5.41
CA SER A 51 -17.39 3.55 4.83
C SER A 51 -18.16 2.86 3.70
N ALA A 52 -17.80 1.63 3.34
CA ALA A 52 -18.46 0.90 2.27
C ALA A 52 -19.76 0.23 2.73
N ARG A 53 -20.73 0.13 1.81
CA ARG A 53 -21.95 -0.66 2.05
C ARG A 53 -21.66 -2.15 2.22
N ASN A 54 -20.64 -2.66 1.53
CA ASN A 54 -20.19 -4.04 1.61
C ASN A 54 -18.69 -4.09 1.97
N ILE A 55 -18.41 -4.27 3.27
CA ILE A 55 -17.06 -4.34 3.82
C ILE A 55 -16.28 -5.52 3.20
N THR A 56 -16.92 -6.69 3.11
CA THR A 56 -16.29 -7.91 2.58
C THR A 56 -15.84 -7.72 1.13
N GLU A 57 -16.64 -7.05 0.31
CA GLU A 57 -16.26 -6.73 -1.06
C GLU A 57 -14.99 -5.86 -1.12
N GLN A 58 -14.88 -4.82 -0.29
CA GLN A 58 -13.70 -3.95 -0.29
C GLN A 58 -12.45 -4.65 0.23
N ILE A 59 -12.59 -5.48 1.27
CA ILE A 59 -11.49 -6.34 1.73
C ILE A 59 -11.01 -7.23 0.60
N ASN A 60 -11.93 -7.88 -0.13
CA ASN A 60 -11.56 -8.77 -1.22
C ASN A 60 -10.84 -8.04 -2.37
N LYS A 61 -11.26 -6.81 -2.71
CA LYS A 61 -10.55 -5.99 -3.70
C LYS A 61 -9.11 -5.68 -3.29
N LEU A 62 -8.84 -5.46 -2.01
CA LEU A 62 -7.49 -5.24 -1.51
C LEU A 62 -6.65 -6.53 -1.46
N ARG A 63 -7.25 -7.69 -1.17
CA ARG A 63 -6.54 -8.98 -1.06
C ARG A 63 -6.03 -9.54 -2.38
N VAL A 64 -6.61 -9.12 -3.50
CA VAL A 64 -6.21 -9.55 -4.85
C VAL A 64 -5.21 -8.60 -5.51
N LEU A 65 -4.74 -7.60 -4.76
CA LEU A 65 -3.65 -6.74 -5.22
C LEU A 65 -2.36 -7.56 -5.16
N ASN A 66 -1.74 -7.76 -6.33
CA ASN A 66 -0.47 -8.46 -6.50
C ASN A 66 0.65 -7.45 -6.73
#